data_AF-A0A958BXF5-F1
#
_entry.id   AF-A0A958BXF5-F1
#
_cell.length_a   1.000
_cell.length_b   1.000
_cell.length_c   1.000
_cell.angle_alpha   90.00
_cell.angle_beta   90.00
_cell.angle_gamma   90.00
#
_symmetry.space_group_name_H-M   'P 1'
#
loop_
_entity.id
_entity.type
_entity.pdbx_description
1 polymer ?
#
loop_
_entity_poly.entity_id
_entity_poly.type
_entity_poly.pdbx_seq_one_letter_code
_entity_poly.pdbx_strand_id
1 'polypeptide(L)'
;SFELDLLERMRRDPNMKEESGFRTLSGRPVYFIARPLAVTSPSCLACHDTPETAPENLVATYGPDGGFGWKLNEVVTAQMIYVPAQEIFNTALHSFLLVTGIFVGVLAVVILVLNFLLRRYVIRPVSVMGGLAQKISTDEMVAADLESEELTVIAGQADELGQLAQLFKRMAGEVYSRTEALKQQVAQLHIEINEIKRQEQVAEVTDNDFFRDLQTKAQTMRNQRRRRAGKETEPDDPPEQE
;
A
#
# COMPACT_ATOMS: atom_id res chain seq x y z
N SER A 1 -48.60 40.59 13.04
CA SER A 1 -47.73 40.08 11.95
C SER A 1 -46.30 40.02 12.46
N PHE A 2 -45.38 39.39 11.72
CA PHE A 2 -43.96 39.37 12.10
C PHE A 2 -43.39 40.79 12.22
N GLU A 3 -43.79 41.67 11.31
CA GLU A 3 -43.31 43.05 11.21
C GLU A 3 -43.74 43.87 12.43
N LEU A 4 -44.96 43.65 12.93
CA LEU A 4 -45.45 44.31 14.14
C LEU A 4 -44.70 43.83 15.40
N ASP A 5 -44.50 42.53 15.54
CA ASP A 5 -43.77 41.94 16.67
C ASP A 5 -42.30 42.41 16.71
N LEU A 6 -41.68 42.51 15.53
CA LEU A 6 -40.33 43.07 15.38
C LEU A 6 -40.27 44.56 15.77
N LEU A 7 -41.22 45.38 15.32
CA LEU A 7 -41.30 46.78 15.70
C LEU A 7 -41.48 46.95 17.21
N GLU A 8 -42.34 46.13 17.83
CA GLU A 8 -42.55 46.15 19.28
C GLU A 8 -41.31 45.70 20.08
N ARG A 9 -40.46 44.81 19.54
CA ARG A 9 -39.16 44.51 20.14
C ARG A 9 -38.21 45.70 20.06
N MET A 10 -38.13 46.34 18.88
CA MET A 10 -37.28 47.52 18.68
C MET A 10 -37.72 48.72 19.52
N ARG A 11 -39.03 48.88 19.79
CA ARG A 11 -39.55 49.89 20.72
C ARG A 11 -39.18 49.62 22.18
N ARG A 12 -39.16 48.34 22.57
CA ARG A 12 -38.79 47.90 23.94
C ARG A 12 -37.31 48.05 24.23
N ASP A 13 -36.45 47.92 23.23
CA ASP A 13 -35.01 48.11 23.35
C ASP A 13 -34.51 49.26 22.45
N PRO A 14 -34.45 50.50 22.97
CA PRO A 14 -33.95 51.66 22.24
C PRO A 14 -32.48 51.54 21.80
N ASN A 15 -31.71 50.60 22.36
CA ASN A 15 -30.31 50.37 21.99
C ASN A 15 -30.15 49.33 20.87
N MET A 16 -31.23 48.67 20.45
CA MET A 16 -31.21 47.70 19.36
C MET A 16 -30.91 48.41 18.04
N LYS A 17 -29.71 48.19 17.49
CA LYS A 17 -29.31 48.82 16.22
C LYS A 17 -29.74 48.03 14.99
N GLU A 18 -29.85 46.72 15.14
CA GLU A 18 -30.15 45.79 14.07
C GLU A 18 -30.70 44.48 14.65
N GLU A 19 -31.66 43.89 13.96
CA GLU A 19 -32.10 42.51 14.17
C GLU A 19 -32.05 41.79 12.82
N SER A 20 -31.51 40.58 12.79
CA SER A 20 -31.37 39.81 11.56
C SER A 20 -31.60 38.33 11.81
N GLY A 21 -31.97 37.61 10.75
CA GLY A 21 -32.26 36.19 10.86
C GLY A 21 -32.86 35.59 9.61
N PHE A 22 -33.19 34.30 9.71
CA PHE A 22 -33.85 33.56 8.65
C PHE A 22 -35.35 33.48 8.91
N ARG A 23 -36.15 33.63 7.86
CA ARG A 23 -37.58 33.34 7.89
C ARG A 23 -38.08 32.88 6.54
N THR A 24 -39.31 32.40 6.52
CA THR A 24 -40.01 32.08 5.28
C THR A 24 -40.94 33.22 4.92
N LEU A 25 -40.78 33.78 3.71
CA LEU A 25 -41.66 34.80 3.15
C LEU A 25 -42.24 34.26 1.84
N SER A 26 -43.58 34.17 1.76
CA SER A 26 -44.30 33.62 0.59
C SER A 26 -43.78 32.25 0.15
N GLY A 27 -43.47 31.37 1.11
CA GLY A 27 -42.97 30.01 0.86
C GLY A 27 -41.48 29.91 0.50
N ARG A 28 -40.73 31.01 0.46
CA ARG A 28 -39.29 31.02 0.17
C ARG A 28 -38.46 31.37 1.40
N PRO A 29 -37.33 30.68 1.64
CA PRO A 29 -36.41 31.05 2.70
C PRO A 29 -35.68 32.36 2.34
N VAL A 30 -35.79 33.33 3.22
CA VAL A 30 -35.14 34.64 3.09
C VAL A 30 -34.34 34.93 4.35
N TYR A 31 -33.21 35.58 4.18
CA TYR A 31 -32.50 36.24 5.26
C TYR A 31 -32.98 37.68 5.32
N PHE A 32 -33.41 38.15 6.49
CA PHE A 32 -33.81 39.54 6.68
C PHE A 32 -32.79 40.26 7.56
N ILE A 33 -32.63 41.55 7.28
CA ILE A 33 -31.94 42.51 8.15
C ILE A 33 -32.91 43.65 8.38
N ALA A 34 -33.14 44.00 9.64
CA ALA A 34 -34.03 45.05 10.04
C ALA A 34 -33.35 46.04 10.98
N ARG A 35 -33.60 47.33 10.79
CA ARG A 35 -33.06 48.41 11.62
C ARG A 35 -34.18 49.35 12.06
N PRO A 36 -34.20 49.80 13.32
CA PRO A 36 -35.20 50.76 13.75
C PRO A 36 -34.94 52.13 13.14
N LEU A 37 -36.01 52.85 12.85
CA LEU A 37 -35.97 54.26 12.50
C LEU A 37 -36.60 55.05 13.65
N ALA A 38 -35.75 55.66 14.47
CA ALA A 38 -36.15 56.56 15.53
C ALA A 38 -36.26 58.00 15.00
N VAL A 39 -37.24 58.74 15.49
CA VAL A 39 -37.42 60.17 15.18
C VAL A 39 -36.41 60.99 15.99
N THR A 40 -35.19 61.13 15.49
CA THR A 40 -34.10 61.81 16.21
C THR A 40 -34.12 63.34 16.07
N SER A 41 -34.87 63.88 15.11
CA SER A 41 -34.94 65.32 14.82
C SER A 41 -36.37 65.87 14.97
N PRO A 42 -36.56 67.04 15.60
CA PRO A 42 -37.85 67.73 15.64
C PRO A 42 -38.39 68.09 14.25
N SER A 43 -37.52 68.20 13.23
CA SER A 43 -37.93 68.51 11.86
C SER A 43 -38.89 67.47 11.26
N CYS A 44 -38.86 66.24 11.75
CA CYS A 44 -39.79 65.18 11.31
C CYS A 44 -41.23 65.48 11.72
N LEU A 45 -41.42 66.15 12.86
CA LEU A 45 -42.75 66.46 13.41
C LEU A 45 -43.46 67.56 12.62
N ALA A 46 -42.73 68.36 11.83
CA ALA A 46 -43.32 69.35 10.94
C ALA A 46 -44.32 68.74 9.92
N CYS A 47 -44.19 67.45 9.62
CA CYS A 47 -45.08 66.74 8.70
C CYS A 47 -45.81 65.54 9.34
N HIS A 48 -45.39 65.07 10.52
CA HIS A 48 -45.87 63.83 11.14
C HIS A 48 -46.46 64.01 12.55
N ASP A 49 -46.62 65.24 13.04
CA ASP A 49 -47.25 65.51 14.34
C ASP A 49 -48.78 65.33 14.28
N THR A 50 -49.51 66.26 13.66
CA THR A 50 -50.96 66.14 13.45
C THR A 50 -51.37 66.44 12.01
N PRO A 51 -52.50 65.91 11.52
CA PRO A 51 -52.99 66.21 10.18
C PRO A 51 -53.23 67.71 9.93
N GLU A 52 -53.56 68.49 10.96
CA GLU A 52 -53.85 69.92 10.86
C GLU A 52 -52.59 70.79 10.71
N THR A 53 -51.44 70.29 11.19
CA THR A 53 -50.16 71.00 11.15
C THR A 53 -49.30 70.58 9.97
N ALA A 54 -49.59 69.43 9.37
CA ALA A 54 -48.88 68.90 8.22
C ALA A 54 -49.18 69.69 6.93
N PRO A 55 -48.25 69.70 5.95
CA PRO A 55 -48.48 70.32 4.66
C PRO A 55 -49.74 69.80 3.95
N GLU A 56 -50.56 70.70 3.40
CA GLU A 56 -51.85 70.36 2.78
C GLU A 56 -51.73 69.29 1.68
N ASN A 57 -50.63 69.32 0.91
CA ASN A 57 -50.38 68.35 -0.15
C ASN A 57 -50.15 66.92 0.37
N LEU A 58 -49.61 66.77 1.58
CA LEU A 58 -49.38 65.47 2.21
C LEU A 58 -50.72 64.85 2.60
N VAL A 59 -51.57 65.62 3.27
CA VAL A 59 -52.92 65.18 3.70
C VAL A 59 -53.80 64.90 2.48
N ALA A 60 -53.73 65.73 1.44
CA ALA A 60 -54.48 65.51 0.21
C ALA A 60 -54.07 64.22 -0.53
N THR A 61 -52.81 63.80 -0.42
CA THR A 61 -52.30 62.61 -1.11
C THR A 61 -52.51 61.32 -0.32
N TYR A 62 -52.28 61.35 1.00
CA TYR A 62 -52.24 60.16 1.86
C TYR A 62 -53.43 60.04 2.83
N GLY A 63 -54.25 61.08 2.94
CA GLY A 63 -55.35 61.16 3.90
C GLY A 63 -54.90 61.51 5.33
N PRO A 64 -55.85 61.76 6.26
CA PRO A 64 -55.55 62.12 7.64
C PRO A 64 -55.38 60.92 8.59
N ASP A 65 -55.73 59.71 8.16
CA ASP A 65 -55.93 58.56 9.06
C ASP A 65 -54.64 57.83 9.49
N GLY A 66 -53.50 58.09 8.83
CA GLY A 66 -52.27 57.34 9.07
C GLY A 66 -51.00 58.16 8.87
N GLY A 67 -49.94 57.78 9.58
CA GLY A 67 -48.63 58.42 9.46
C GLY A 67 -48.44 59.69 10.32
N PHE A 68 -49.38 60.00 11.21
CA PHE A 68 -49.30 61.12 12.16
C PHE A 68 -49.15 60.60 13.61
N GLY A 69 -48.94 61.51 14.56
CA GLY A 69 -48.82 61.23 16.00
C GLY A 69 -47.42 60.79 16.44
N TRP A 70 -46.39 61.07 15.64
CA TRP A 70 -45.01 60.69 15.97
C TRP A 70 -44.49 61.48 17.17
N LYS A 71 -43.65 60.85 18.01
CA LYS A 71 -42.96 61.54 19.11
C LYS A 71 -41.45 61.57 18.91
N LEU A 72 -40.83 62.64 19.41
CA LEU A 72 -39.37 62.77 19.40
C LEU A 72 -38.73 61.61 20.18
N ASN A 73 -37.70 61.01 19.59
CA ASN A 73 -36.97 59.83 20.05
C ASN A 73 -37.79 58.52 20.08
N GLU A 74 -38.95 58.47 19.43
CA GLU A 74 -39.73 57.25 19.29
C GLU A 74 -39.32 56.46 18.04
N VAL A 75 -39.26 55.12 18.15
CA VAL A 75 -39.10 54.21 17.01
C VAL A 75 -40.45 54.05 16.31
N VAL A 76 -40.59 54.71 15.17
CA VAL A 76 -41.86 54.77 14.41
C VAL A 76 -41.98 53.66 13.37
N THR A 77 -40.85 53.13 12.88
CA THR A 77 -40.84 52.06 11.88
C THR A 77 -39.56 51.22 11.95
N ALA A 78 -39.58 50.06 11.30
CA ALA A 78 -38.43 49.20 11.08
C ALA A 78 -38.13 49.13 9.58
N GLN A 79 -36.94 49.57 9.18
CA GLN A 79 -36.45 49.41 7.82
C GLN A 79 -35.99 47.97 7.64
N MET A 80 -36.62 47.21 6.74
CA MET A 80 -36.29 45.80 6.51
C MET A 80 -35.90 45.54 5.07
N ILE A 81 -34.81 44.79 4.88
CA ILE A 81 -34.42 44.25 3.59
C ILE A 81 -34.43 42.73 3.65
N TYR A 82 -34.82 42.09 2.54
CA TYR A 82 -34.82 40.64 2.39
C TYR A 82 -33.85 40.24 1.29
N VAL A 83 -33.03 39.23 1.58
CA VAL A 83 -32.10 38.64 0.63
C VAL A 83 -32.49 37.17 0.43
N PRO A 84 -32.71 36.71 -0.82
CA PRO A 84 -32.99 35.30 -1.10
C PRO A 84 -31.85 34.40 -0.59
N ALA A 85 -32.15 33.50 0.34
CA ALA A 85 -31.12 32.67 0.94
C ALA A 85 -30.65 31.55 0.00
N GLN A 86 -31.56 31.06 -0.86
CA GLN A 86 -31.32 29.90 -1.72
C GLN A 86 -30.16 30.10 -2.71
N GLU A 87 -30.04 31.29 -3.29
CA GLU A 87 -29.02 31.57 -4.30
C GLU A 87 -27.61 31.58 -3.70
N ILE A 88 -27.49 32.12 -2.48
CA ILE A 88 -26.24 32.16 -1.73
C ILE A 88 -25.84 30.72 -1.35
N PHE A 89 -26.77 29.93 -0.84
CA PHE A 89 -26.48 28.56 -0.39
C PHE A 89 -26.15 27.60 -1.54
N ASN A 90 -26.87 27.65 -2.66
CA ASN A 90 -26.61 26.77 -3.80
C ASN A 90 -25.23 27.05 -4.43
N THR A 91 -24.89 28.34 -4.57
CA THR A 91 -23.58 28.75 -5.11
C THR A 91 -22.44 28.35 -4.17
N ALA A 92 -22.65 28.54 -2.86
CA ALA A 92 -21.70 28.12 -1.83
C ALA A 92 -21.47 26.60 -1.85
N LEU A 93 -22.54 25.80 -1.96
CA LEU A 93 -22.44 24.35 -2.01
C LEU A 93 -21.73 23.86 -3.27
N HIS A 94 -22.01 24.43 -4.44
CA HIS A 94 -21.33 24.06 -5.69
C HIS A 94 -19.83 24.35 -5.62
N SER A 95 -19.46 25.54 -5.13
CA SER A 95 -18.07 25.94 -4.94
C SER A 95 -17.36 25.03 -3.92
N PHE A 96 -18.03 24.72 -2.81
CA PHE A 96 -17.53 23.81 -1.78
C PHE A 96 -17.27 22.41 -2.32
N LEU A 97 -18.22 21.85 -3.08
CA LEU A 97 -18.08 20.52 -3.69
C LEU A 97 -16.96 20.49 -4.75
N LEU A 98 -16.81 21.54 -5.55
CA LEU A 98 -15.75 21.65 -6.53
C LEU A 98 -14.37 21.66 -5.84
N VAL A 99 -14.17 22.53 -4.84
CA VAL A 99 -12.91 22.61 -4.10
C VAL A 99 -12.61 21.31 -3.36
N THR A 100 -13.61 20.73 -2.69
CA THR A 100 -13.47 19.43 -2.00
C THR A 100 -13.14 18.32 -2.98
N GLY A 101 -13.79 18.30 -4.14
CA GLY A 101 -13.56 17.33 -5.20
C GLY A 101 -12.13 17.41 -5.77
N ILE A 102 -11.63 18.64 -6.02
CA ILE A 102 -10.24 18.85 -6.43
C ILE A 102 -9.28 18.33 -5.35
N PHE A 103 -9.51 18.69 -4.09
CA PHE A 103 -8.65 18.29 -2.98
C PHE A 103 -8.58 16.76 -2.83
N VAL A 104 -9.73 16.09 -2.84
CA VAL A 104 -9.84 14.63 -2.81
C VAL A 104 -9.16 14.00 -4.04
N GLY A 105 -9.35 14.59 -5.23
CA GLY A 105 -8.73 14.13 -6.46
C GLY A 105 -7.19 14.19 -6.40
N VAL A 106 -6.63 15.32 -5.95
CA VAL A 106 -5.18 15.47 -5.77
C VAL A 106 -4.66 14.47 -4.75
N LEU A 107 -5.33 14.33 -3.61
CA LEU A 107 -4.91 13.38 -2.57
C LEU A 107 -4.93 11.93 -3.09
N ALA A 108 -5.98 11.56 -3.84
CA ALA A 108 -6.08 10.24 -4.47
C ALA A 108 -4.94 10.00 -5.47
N VAL A 109 -4.60 10.98 -6.30
CA VAL A 109 -3.47 10.90 -7.23
C VAL A 109 -2.15 10.73 -6.48
N VAL A 110 -1.91 11.51 -5.42
CA VAL A 110 -0.71 11.38 -4.60
C VAL A 110 -0.61 9.98 -3.98
N ILE A 111 -1.71 9.47 -3.41
CA ILE A 111 -1.76 8.12 -2.85
C ILE A 111 -1.44 7.07 -3.92
N LEU A 112 -2.06 7.16 -5.10
CA LEU A 112 -1.82 6.23 -6.20
C LEU A 112 -0.36 6.27 -6.67
N VAL A 113 0.20 7.47 -6.84
CA VAL A 113 1.60 7.66 -7.25
C VAL A 113 2.55 7.10 -6.19
N LEU A 114 2.36 7.45 -4.92
CA LEU A 114 3.20 6.93 -3.82
C LEU A 114 3.12 5.41 -3.72
N ASN A 115 1.92 4.83 -3.80
CA ASN A 115 1.76 3.38 -3.74
C ASN A 115 2.42 2.68 -4.95
N PHE A 116 2.29 3.27 -6.14
CA PHE A 116 2.96 2.80 -7.34
C PHE A 116 4.49 2.86 -7.22
N LEU A 117 5.03 3.99 -6.77
CA LEU A 117 6.47 4.18 -6.56
C LEU A 117 7.00 3.22 -5.50
N LEU A 118 6.35 3.13 -4.33
CA LEU A 118 6.73 2.18 -3.28
C LEU A 118 6.72 0.74 -3.79
N ARG A 119 5.71 0.35 -4.55
CA ARG A 119 5.64 -1.00 -5.10
C ARG A 119 6.77 -1.28 -6.10
N ARG A 120 7.09 -0.29 -6.95
CA ARG A 120 8.09 -0.42 -8.00
C ARG A 120 9.54 -0.33 -7.51
N TYR A 121 9.81 0.53 -6.54
CA TYR A 121 11.15 0.84 -6.06
C TYR A 121 11.51 0.12 -4.76
N VAL A 122 10.54 -0.27 -3.92
CA VAL A 122 10.81 -0.91 -2.62
C VAL A 122 10.29 -2.34 -2.57
N ILE A 123 8.98 -2.55 -2.74
CA ILE A 123 8.34 -3.85 -2.49
C ILE A 123 8.84 -4.92 -3.47
N ARG A 124 8.89 -4.61 -4.79
CA ARG A 124 9.33 -5.58 -5.79
C ARG A 124 10.79 -6.02 -5.58
N PRO A 125 11.78 -5.12 -5.44
CA PRO A 125 13.16 -5.54 -5.16
C PRO A 125 13.31 -6.40 -3.90
N VAL A 126 12.64 -6.02 -2.81
CA VAL A 126 12.66 -6.79 -1.56
C VAL A 126 12.02 -8.17 -1.75
N SER A 127 10.93 -8.27 -2.50
CA SER A 127 10.26 -9.56 -2.75
C SER A 127 11.12 -10.52 -3.58
N VAL A 128 11.92 -10.01 -4.52
CA VAL A 128 12.87 -10.83 -5.31
C VAL A 128 13.93 -11.42 -4.38
N MET A 129 14.58 -10.61 -3.56
CA MET A 129 15.58 -11.07 -2.60
C MET A 129 14.97 -12.04 -1.56
N GLY A 130 13.76 -11.77 -1.08
CA GLY A 130 13.03 -12.65 -0.16
C GLY A 130 12.70 -14.00 -0.78
N GLY A 131 12.26 -14.03 -2.06
CA GLY A 131 11.99 -15.26 -2.78
C GLY A 131 13.25 -16.11 -3.01
N LEU A 132 14.38 -15.47 -3.31
CA LEU A 132 15.68 -16.14 -3.42
C LEU A 132 16.16 -16.69 -2.07
N ALA A 133 16.01 -15.92 -0.99
CA ALA A 133 16.33 -16.39 0.36
C ALA A 133 15.51 -17.63 0.74
N GLN A 134 14.23 -17.68 0.36
CA GLN A 134 13.39 -18.85 0.58
C GLN A 134 13.91 -20.08 -0.19
N LYS A 135 14.32 -19.92 -1.45
CA LYS A 135 14.92 -21.02 -2.25
C LYS A 135 16.24 -21.53 -1.68
N ILE A 136 17.06 -20.65 -1.10
CA ILE A 136 18.29 -21.05 -0.39
C ILE A 136 17.93 -21.92 0.82
N SER A 137 16.90 -21.53 1.57
CA SER A 137 16.46 -22.27 2.75
C SER A 137 15.88 -23.64 2.42
N THR A 138 15.31 -23.84 1.23
CA THR A 138 14.77 -25.14 0.77
C THR A 138 15.75 -25.97 -0.03
N ASP A 139 17.01 -25.50 -0.20
CA ASP A 139 18.04 -26.14 -1.04
C ASP A 139 17.62 -26.32 -2.52
N GLU A 140 16.66 -25.51 -2.99
CA GLU A 140 16.14 -25.51 -4.37
C GLU A 140 16.84 -24.46 -5.25
N MET A 141 17.70 -23.63 -4.68
CA MET A 141 18.39 -22.58 -5.42
C MET A 141 19.42 -23.17 -6.39
N VAL A 142 19.46 -22.63 -7.62
CA VAL A 142 20.48 -22.94 -8.63
C VAL A 142 21.30 -21.70 -8.97
N ALA A 143 22.51 -21.88 -9.50
CA ALA A 143 23.40 -20.78 -9.89
C ALA A 143 22.73 -19.73 -10.79
N ALA A 144 21.84 -20.16 -11.69
CA ALA A 144 21.07 -19.28 -12.58
C ALA A 144 20.15 -18.29 -11.83
N ASP A 145 19.66 -18.64 -10.64
CA ASP A 145 18.81 -17.75 -9.84
C ASP A 145 19.58 -16.50 -9.35
N LEU A 146 20.89 -16.65 -9.07
CA LEU A 146 21.78 -15.56 -8.63
C LEU A 146 22.24 -14.64 -9.78
N GLU A 147 22.12 -15.13 -11.01
CA GLU A 147 22.40 -14.38 -12.24
C GLU A 147 21.12 -13.87 -12.91
N SER A 148 19.97 -14.00 -12.24
CA SER A 148 18.69 -13.52 -12.76
C SER A 148 18.74 -12.03 -13.13
N GLU A 149 18.15 -11.70 -14.28
CA GLU A 149 18.10 -10.34 -14.81
C GLU A 149 17.47 -9.37 -13.79
N GLU A 150 16.43 -9.81 -13.07
CA GLU A 150 15.79 -9.00 -12.04
C GLU A 150 16.75 -8.62 -10.90
N LEU A 151 17.52 -9.58 -10.36
CA LEU A 151 18.46 -9.31 -9.27
C LEU A 151 19.64 -8.45 -9.75
N THR A 152 20.12 -8.67 -10.98
CA THR A 152 21.22 -7.87 -11.53
C THR A 152 20.82 -6.41 -11.78
N VAL A 153 19.60 -6.15 -12.25
CA VAL A 153 19.06 -4.80 -12.40
C VAL A 153 18.92 -4.10 -11.04
N ILE A 154 18.44 -4.81 -10.01
CA ILE A 154 18.34 -4.26 -8.66
C ILE A 154 19.74 -3.96 -8.08
N ALA A 155 20.67 -4.92 -8.16
CA ALA A 155 22.03 -4.76 -7.67
C ALA A 155 22.83 -3.67 -8.42
N GLY A 156 22.40 -3.30 -9.64
CA GLY A 156 22.96 -2.18 -10.39
C GLY A 156 22.48 -0.80 -9.94
N GLN A 157 21.47 -0.71 -9.07
CA GLN A 157 21.00 0.57 -8.54
C GLN A 157 22.04 1.18 -7.59
N ALA A 158 22.19 2.51 -7.66
CA ALA A 158 23.12 3.26 -6.83
C ALA A 158 22.53 3.68 -5.47
N ASP A 159 21.37 3.15 -5.10
CA ASP A 159 20.68 3.42 -3.84
C ASP A 159 21.01 2.36 -2.77
N GLU A 160 20.45 2.53 -1.57
CA GLU A 160 20.65 1.63 -0.43
C GLU A 160 20.13 0.22 -0.74
N LEU A 161 19.11 0.07 -1.58
CA LEU A 161 18.58 -1.24 -1.97
C LEU A 161 19.49 -1.94 -2.97
N GLY A 162 20.12 -1.22 -3.89
CA GLY A 162 21.14 -1.77 -4.76
C GLY A 162 22.36 -2.25 -3.99
N GLN A 163 22.82 -1.47 -2.99
CA GLN A 163 23.89 -1.91 -2.08
C GLN A 163 23.49 -3.17 -1.30
N LEU A 164 22.27 -3.21 -0.76
CA LEU A 164 21.73 -4.39 -0.07
C LEU A 164 21.67 -5.61 -0.99
N ALA A 165 21.22 -5.43 -2.24
CA ALA A 165 21.12 -6.51 -3.22
C ALA A 165 22.49 -7.04 -3.63
N GLN A 166 23.52 -6.18 -3.74
CA GLN A 166 24.90 -6.61 -3.96
C GLN A 166 25.43 -7.46 -2.79
N LEU A 167 25.19 -7.03 -1.55
CA LEU A 167 25.56 -7.78 -0.36
C LEU A 167 24.84 -9.12 -0.28
N PHE A 168 23.52 -9.12 -0.55
CA PHE A 168 22.70 -10.33 -0.61
C PHE A 168 23.23 -11.30 -1.68
N LYS A 169 23.51 -10.82 -2.91
CA LYS A 169 24.05 -11.65 -3.99
C LYS A 169 25.36 -12.33 -3.60
N ARG A 170 26.27 -11.61 -2.95
CA ARG A 170 27.55 -12.18 -2.46
C ARG A 170 27.32 -13.26 -1.39
N MET A 171 26.49 -12.96 -0.39
CA MET A 171 26.15 -13.90 0.68
C MET A 171 25.50 -15.17 0.12
N ALA A 172 24.51 -15.01 -0.76
CA ALA A 172 23.79 -16.12 -1.37
C ALA A 172 24.71 -16.99 -2.23
N GLY A 173 25.63 -16.38 -2.99
CA GLY A 173 26.64 -17.12 -3.74
C GLY A 173 27.62 -17.89 -2.84
N GLU A 174 28.05 -17.30 -1.73
CA GLU A 174 28.91 -17.99 -0.77
C GLU A 174 28.19 -19.18 -0.12
N VAL A 175 26.95 -19.00 0.34
CA VAL A 175 26.13 -20.08 0.90
C VAL A 175 25.95 -21.20 -0.12
N TYR A 176 25.58 -20.87 -1.35
CA TYR A 176 25.44 -21.85 -2.44
C TYR A 176 26.71 -22.67 -2.65
N SER A 177 27.86 -21.99 -2.78
CA SER A 177 29.15 -22.65 -3.00
C SER A 177 29.53 -23.58 -1.86
N ARG A 178 29.26 -23.18 -0.61
CA ARG A 178 29.53 -23.98 0.59
C ARG A 178 28.62 -25.20 0.65
N THR A 179 27.33 -25.04 0.34
CA THR A 179 26.37 -26.14 0.30
C THR A 179 26.71 -27.16 -0.78
N GLU A 180 27.07 -26.72 -1.98
CA GLU A 180 27.49 -27.61 -3.07
C GLU A 180 28.81 -28.34 -2.76
N ALA A 181 29.80 -27.63 -2.21
CA ALA A 181 31.04 -28.26 -1.77
C ALA A 181 30.78 -29.32 -0.68
N LEU A 182 29.87 -29.03 0.26
CA LEU A 182 29.48 -29.98 1.30
C LEU A 182 28.77 -31.20 0.71
N LYS A 183 27.85 -31.02 -0.25
CA LYS A 183 27.20 -32.14 -0.96
C LYS A 183 28.21 -33.01 -1.69
N GLN A 184 29.18 -32.41 -2.38
CA GLN A 184 30.24 -33.16 -3.07
C GLN A 184 31.10 -33.96 -2.09
N GLN A 185 31.49 -33.36 -0.96
CA GLN A 185 32.23 -34.07 0.09
C GLN A 185 31.42 -35.25 0.66
N VAL A 186 30.14 -35.06 0.95
CA VAL A 186 29.25 -36.13 1.43
C VAL A 186 29.08 -37.24 0.39
N ALA A 187 28.95 -36.90 -0.89
CA ALA A 187 28.85 -37.87 -1.98
C ALA A 187 30.15 -38.67 -2.14
N GLN A 188 31.30 -37.99 -2.08
CA GLN A 188 32.62 -38.64 -2.14
C GLN A 188 32.82 -39.60 -0.96
N LEU A 189 32.48 -39.18 0.26
CA LEU A 189 32.53 -40.04 1.44
C LEU A 189 31.61 -41.26 1.30
N HIS A 190 30.41 -41.11 0.71
CA HIS A 190 29.53 -42.26 0.44
C HIS A 190 30.15 -43.25 -0.55
N ILE A 191 30.81 -42.78 -1.61
CA ILE A 191 31.49 -43.63 -2.57
C ILE A 191 32.63 -44.41 -1.90
N GLU A 192 33.44 -43.71 -1.09
CA GLU A 192 34.56 -44.31 -0.37
C GLU A 192 34.09 -45.38 0.64
N ILE A 193 33.08 -45.07 1.46
CA ILE A 193 32.49 -46.02 2.41
C ILE A 193 31.93 -47.25 1.69
N ASN A 194 31.23 -47.05 0.57
CA ASN A 194 30.67 -48.15 -0.21
C ASN A 194 31.76 -49.05 -0.83
N GLU A 195 32.87 -48.47 -1.27
CA GLU A 195 34.00 -49.23 -1.80
C GLU A 195 34.68 -50.06 -0.70
N ILE A 196 34.91 -49.48 0.48
CA ILE A 196 35.47 -50.19 1.64
C ILE A 196 34.56 -51.36 2.03
N LYS A 197 33.25 -51.12 2.18
CA LYS A 197 32.28 -52.18 2.49
C LYS A 197 32.24 -53.28 1.43
N ARG A 198 32.35 -52.91 0.15
CA ARG A 198 32.38 -53.88 -0.95
C ARG A 198 33.63 -54.75 -0.86
N GLN A 199 34.78 -54.16 -0.54
CA GLN A 199 36.03 -54.91 -0.36
C GLN A 199 35.97 -55.86 0.83
N GLU A 200 35.41 -55.43 1.96
CA GLU A 200 35.16 -56.30 3.12
C GLU A 200 34.23 -57.47 2.76
N GLN A 201 33.12 -57.22 2.06
CA GLN A 201 32.20 -58.28 1.62
C GLN A 201 32.84 -59.25 0.63
N VAL A 202 33.67 -58.76 -0.29
CA VAL A 202 34.41 -59.62 -1.22
C VAL A 202 35.42 -60.46 -0.45
N ALA A 203 36.14 -59.88 0.51
CA ALA A 203 37.09 -60.61 1.36
C ALA A 203 36.39 -61.73 2.14
N GLU A 204 35.25 -61.44 2.77
CA GLU A 204 34.43 -62.42 3.51
C GLU A 204 33.96 -63.58 2.60
N VAL A 205 33.57 -63.29 1.36
CA VAL A 205 33.19 -64.32 0.38
C VAL A 205 34.39 -65.13 -0.10
N THR A 206 35.56 -64.50 -0.29
CA THR A 206 36.78 -65.21 -0.71
C THR A 206 37.40 -66.07 0.38
N ASP A 207 37.21 -65.72 1.64
CA ASP A 207 37.71 -66.48 2.80
C ASP A 207 36.78 -67.63 3.22
N ASN A 208 35.60 -67.76 2.61
CA ASN A 208 34.71 -68.90 2.84
C ASN A 208 35.32 -70.20 2.27
N ASP A 209 35.15 -71.31 3.00
CA ASP A 209 35.67 -72.64 2.66
C ASP A 209 35.34 -73.08 1.21
N PHE A 210 34.23 -72.59 0.65
CA PHE A 210 33.84 -72.83 -0.74
C PHE A 210 34.88 -72.34 -1.77
N PHE A 211 35.46 -71.15 -1.58
CA PHE A 211 36.44 -70.59 -2.52
C PHE A 211 37.79 -71.30 -2.42
N ARG A 212 38.19 -71.67 -1.20
CA ARG A 212 39.39 -72.46 -0.93
C ARG A 212 39.30 -73.85 -1.55
N ASP A 213 38.13 -74.50 -1.49
CA ASP A 213 37.89 -75.80 -2.13
C ASP A 213 38.00 -75.70 -3.66
N LEU A 214 37.37 -74.68 -4.26
CA LEU A 214 37.46 -74.42 -5.71
C LEU A 214 38.90 -74.20 -6.18
N GLN A 215 39.70 -73.42 -5.44
CA GLN A 215 41.10 -73.15 -5.78
C GLN A 215 41.96 -74.43 -5.71
N THR A 216 41.72 -75.26 -4.68
CA THR A 216 42.40 -76.54 -4.49
C THR A 216 42.05 -77.53 -5.61
N LYS A 217 40.77 -77.59 -6.00
CA LYS A 217 40.27 -78.43 -7.08
C LYS A 217 40.81 -78.01 -8.46
N ALA A 218 40.94 -76.70 -8.69
CA ALA A 218 41.56 -76.17 -9.91
C ALA A 218 43.07 -76.47 -9.98
N GLN A 219 43.80 -76.34 -8.86
CA GLN A 219 45.23 -76.66 -8.79
C GLN A 219 45.50 -78.15 -9.00
N THR A 220 44.69 -79.03 -8.39
CA THR A 220 44.81 -80.48 -8.59
C THR A 220 44.58 -80.86 -10.05
N MET A 221 43.58 -80.29 -10.72
CA MET A 221 43.37 -80.50 -12.16
C MET A 221 44.55 -80.00 -13.01
N ARG A 222 45.14 -78.83 -12.70
CA ARG A 222 46.33 -78.32 -13.40
C ARG A 222 47.55 -79.22 -13.21
N ASN A 223 47.80 -79.68 -12.00
CA ASN A 223 48.93 -80.56 -11.69
C ASN A 223 48.75 -81.96 -12.32
N GLN A 224 47.52 -82.47 -12.39
CA GLN A 224 47.21 -83.69 -13.14
C GLN A 224 47.48 -83.51 -14.64
N ARG A 225 47.10 -82.37 -15.21
CA ARG A 225 47.36 -82.05 -16.62
C ARG A 225 48.86 -81.89 -16.93
N ARG A 226 49.61 -81.28 -16.02
CA ARG A 226 51.07 -81.10 -16.12
C ARG A 226 51.84 -82.42 -15.95
N ARG A 227 51.36 -83.31 -15.08
CA ARG A 227 51.89 -84.69 -14.93
C ARG A 227 51.59 -85.58 -16.14
N ARG A 228 50.46 -85.38 -16.83
CA ARG A 228 50.18 -86.07 -18.10
C ARG A 228 51.09 -85.58 -19.24
N ALA A 229 51.43 -84.30 -19.28
CA ALA A 229 52.31 -83.74 -20.30
C ALA A 229 53.81 -84.08 -20.13
N GLY A 230 54.25 -84.52 -18.94
CA GLY A 230 55.65 -84.86 -18.65
C GLY A 230 56.01 -86.34 -18.82
N LYS A 231 55.07 -87.19 -19.27
CA LYS A 231 55.25 -88.65 -19.36
C LYS A 231 55.44 -89.18 -20.80
N GLU A 232 55.61 -88.29 -21.78
CA GLU A 232 55.68 -88.61 -23.22
C GLU A 232 57.06 -88.39 -23.87
N THR A 233 58.13 -88.14 -23.11
CA THR A 233 59.49 -87.94 -23.66
C THR A 233 60.56 -88.69 -22.86
N GLU A 234 60.72 -89.98 -23.11
CA GLU A 234 61.89 -90.78 -22.73
C GLU A 234 62.12 -91.85 -23.83
N PRO A 235 63.25 -91.86 -24.57
CA PRO A 235 63.52 -92.87 -25.61
C PRO A 235 64.16 -94.14 -25.03
N ASP A 236 63.62 -95.27 -25.46
CA ASP A 236 63.99 -96.67 -25.18
C ASP A 236 65.38 -97.01 -25.80
N ASP A 237 66.28 -97.61 -25.01
CA ASP A 237 67.60 -98.12 -25.43
C ASP A 237 67.50 -99.65 -25.65
N PRO A 238 67.99 -100.22 -26.77
CA PRO A 238 67.87 -101.66 -27.03
C PRO A 238 69.05 -102.48 -26.47
N PRO A 239 68.89 -103.81 -26.34
CA PRO A 239 69.72 -104.64 -25.45
C PRO A 239 70.98 -105.22 -26.10
N GLU A 240 71.97 -105.55 -25.25
CA GLU A 240 73.20 -106.30 -25.56
C GLU A 240 72.93 -107.74 -26.07
N GLN A 241 73.73 -108.19 -27.05
CA GLN A 241 74.35 -109.54 -27.08
C GLN A 241 75.45 -109.69 -28.16
N GLU A 242 76.54 -110.36 -27.74
CA GLU A 242 77.78 -110.86 -28.41
C GLU A 242 78.89 -109.89 -28.87
#